data_AF-A0A5U4RIU0-F1
#
_entry.id   AF-A0A5U4RIU0-F1
#
_cell.length_a   1.000
_cell.length_b   1.000
_cell.length_c   1.000
_cell.angle_alpha   90.00
_cell.angle_beta   90.00
_cell.angle_gamma   90.00
#
_symmetry.space_group_name_H-M   'P 1'
#
loop_
_entity.id
_entity.type
_entity.pdbx_description
1 polymer ?
#
loop_
_entity_poly.entity_id
_entity_poly.type
_entity_poly.pdbx_seq_one_letter_code
_entity_poly.pdbx_strand_id
1 'polypeptide(L)'
;MTKKGLSVILVFLIFSYIFTALSYKFIPSSDSMSGILEAADIANGNITLKGWYLSTVTFYFTDLVWFALAIKLFGYSEWITYVIPGLMAGSLFASCYALGTISGY
;
A
#
# COMPACT_ATOMS: atom_id res chain seq x y z
N MET A 1 -5.86 15.67 -19.95
CA MET A 1 -6.11 15.77 -18.50
C MET A 1 -6.62 17.16 -18.18
N THR A 2 -7.71 17.29 -17.41
CA THR A 2 -8.16 18.60 -16.91
C THR A 2 -7.18 19.14 -15.86
N LYS A 3 -7.11 20.46 -15.65
CA LYS A 3 -6.23 21.07 -14.62
C LYS A 3 -6.45 20.45 -13.23
N LYS A 4 -7.70 20.09 -12.92
CA LYS A 4 -8.08 19.37 -11.70
C LYS A 4 -7.54 17.93 -11.65
N GLY A 5 -7.61 17.19 -12.76
CA GLY A 5 -7.02 15.85 -12.81
C GLY A 5 -5.51 15.87 -12.60
N LEU A 6 -4.84 16.88 -13.16
CA LEU A 6 -3.40 17.09 -12.95
C LEU A 6 -3.07 17.41 -11.49
N SER A 7 -3.84 18.27 -10.82
CA SER A 7 -3.58 18.58 -9.41
C SER A 7 -3.81 17.39 -8.49
N VAL A 8 -4.84 16.56 -8.74
CA VAL A 8 -5.08 15.32 -7.98
C VAL A 8 -3.92 14.35 -8.12
N ILE A 9 -3.41 14.14 -9.34
CA ILE A 9 -2.24 13.27 -9.58
C ILE A 9 -0.99 13.82 -8.89
N LEU A 10 -0.77 15.14 -8.92
CA LEU A 10 0.34 15.75 -8.20
C LEU A 10 0.24 15.54 -6.69
N VAL A 11 -0.94 15.72 -6.10
CA VAL A 11 -1.17 15.44 -4.67
C VAL A 11 -0.88 13.97 -4.37
N PHE A 12 -1.40 13.05 -5.18
CA PHE A 12 -1.12 11.61 -5.05
C PHE A 12 0.38 11.32 -5.03
N LEU A 13 1.13 11.83 -6.02
CA LEU A 13 2.56 11.56 -6.16
C LEU A 13 3.38 12.16 -5.02
N ILE A 14 3.09 13.42 -4.64
CA ILE A 14 3.81 14.12 -3.56
C ILE A 14 3.63 13.39 -2.23
N PHE A 15 2.38 13.08 -1.86
CA PHE A 15 2.12 12.41 -0.60
C PHE A 15 2.60 10.95 -0.61
N SER A 16 2.49 10.25 -1.74
CA SER A 16 3.07 8.91 -1.87
C SER A 16 4.58 8.92 -1.61
N TYR A 17 5.29 9.88 -2.20
CA TYR A 17 6.72 10.02 -2.00
C TYR A 17 7.07 10.38 -0.55
N ILE A 18 6.40 11.37 0.04
CA ILE A 18 6.64 11.80 1.43
C ILE A 18 6.46 10.63 2.40
N PHE A 19 5.35 9.90 2.31
CA PHE A 19 5.07 8.79 3.21
C PHE A 19 6.01 7.61 2.97
N THR A 20 6.36 7.31 1.72
CA THR A 20 7.39 6.30 1.42
C THR A 20 8.72 6.68 2.06
N ALA A 21 9.19 7.91 1.83
CA ALA A 21 10.46 8.41 2.36
C ALA A 21 10.48 8.43 3.90
N LEU A 22 9.34 8.72 4.53
CA LEU A 22 9.18 8.64 5.97
C LEU A 22 9.23 7.19 6.46
N SER A 23 8.54 6.26 5.79
CA SER A 23 8.54 4.83 6.17
C SER A 23 9.95 4.24 6.12
N TYR A 24 10.79 4.63 5.16
CA TYR A 24 12.20 4.22 5.10
C TYR A 24 13.07 4.66 6.29
N LYS A 25 12.57 5.55 7.16
CA LYS A 25 13.27 5.93 8.40
C LYS A 25 13.03 4.96 9.56
N PHE A 26 12.11 4.02 9.40
CA PHE A 26 11.74 3.06 10.42
C PHE A 26 12.08 1.64 9.98
N ILE A 27 12.47 0.80 10.93
CA ILE A 27 12.62 -0.63 10.70
C ILE A 27 11.22 -1.25 10.70
N PRO A 28 10.84 -2.07 9.70
CA PRO A 28 9.54 -2.73 9.66
C PRO A 28 9.30 -3.56 10.91
N SER A 29 8.09 -3.48 11.47
CA SER A 29 7.72 -4.29 12.63
C SER A 29 7.54 -5.76 12.26
N SER A 30 7.47 -6.63 13.28
CA SER A 30 7.11 -8.04 13.10
C SER A 30 5.79 -8.21 12.35
N ASP A 31 4.83 -7.32 12.57
CA ASP A 31 3.51 -7.37 11.94
C ASP A 31 3.61 -7.06 10.44
N SER A 32 4.38 -6.02 10.08
CA SER A 32 4.63 -5.66 8.68
C SER A 32 5.37 -6.76 7.92
N MET A 33 6.37 -7.38 8.57
CA MET A 33 7.12 -8.49 7.96
C MET A 33 6.26 -9.75 7.82
N SER A 34 5.41 -10.05 8.82
CA SER A 34 4.46 -11.15 8.76
C SER A 34 3.45 -10.95 7.62
N GLY A 35 2.94 -9.72 7.46
CA GLY A 35 2.04 -9.38 6.36
C GLY A 35 2.67 -9.56 4.98
N ILE A 36 3.94 -9.19 4.81
CA ILE A 36 4.65 -9.44 3.54
C ILE A 36 4.86 -10.94 3.27
N LEU A 37 5.11 -11.76 4.29
CA LEU A 37 5.24 -13.20 4.13
C LEU A 37 3.90 -13.86 3.80
N GLU A 38 2.80 -13.41 4.42
CA GLU A 38 1.43 -13.81 4.05
C GLU A 38 1.13 -13.46 2.59
N ALA A 39 1.43 -12.23 2.22
CA ALA A 39 1.25 -11.75 0.86
C ALA A 39 2.08 -12.52 -0.17
N ALA A 40 3.28 -12.99 0.20
CA ALA A 40 4.09 -13.85 -0.65
C ALA A 40 3.43 -15.21 -0.89
N ASP A 41 2.81 -15.80 0.13
CA ASP A 41 2.07 -17.05 -0.01
C ASP A 41 0.82 -16.88 -0.88
N ILE A 42 0.09 -15.77 -0.71
CA ILE A 42 -1.01 -15.38 -1.61
C ILE A 42 -0.52 -15.21 -3.06
N ALA A 43 0.61 -14.53 -3.27
CA ALA A 43 1.20 -14.31 -4.60
C ALA A 43 1.61 -15.63 -5.30
N ASN A 44 1.97 -16.65 -4.53
CA ASN A 44 2.29 -18.00 -5.00
C ASN A 44 1.05 -18.90 -5.22
N GLY A 45 -0.15 -18.40 -4.97
CA GLY A 45 -1.41 -19.09 -5.26
C GLY A 45 -2.13 -19.62 -4.03
N ASN A 46 -1.59 -19.45 -2.82
CA ASN A 46 -2.31 -19.78 -1.59
C ASN A 46 -3.26 -18.64 -1.18
N ILE A 47 -4.25 -18.37 -2.03
CA ILE A 47 -5.22 -17.28 -1.84
C ILE A 47 -5.93 -17.44 -0.49
N THR A 48 -6.27 -18.66 -0.09
CA THR A 48 -6.97 -18.89 1.19
C THR A 48 -6.05 -18.94 2.41
N LEU A 49 -4.74 -18.75 2.25
CA LEU A 49 -3.74 -18.90 3.31
C LEU A 49 -3.90 -20.24 4.06
N LYS A 50 -4.23 -21.31 3.34
CA LYS A 50 -4.42 -22.64 3.93
C LYS A 50 -3.09 -23.14 4.47
N GLY A 51 -3.08 -23.53 5.74
CA GLY A 51 -1.87 -23.98 6.42
C GLY A 51 -0.94 -22.86 6.88
N TRP A 52 -1.38 -21.60 6.84
CA TRP A 52 -0.65 -20.49 7.45
C TRP A 52 -0.70 -20.55 8.98
N TYR A 53 0.43 -20.33 9.65
CA TYR A 53 0.54 -20.39 11.12
C TYR A 53 1.46 -19.34 11.74
N LEU A 54 2.13 -18.50 10.95
CA LEU A 54 3.09 -17.52 11.46
C LEU A 54 2.39 -16.35 12.17
N SER A 55 1.29 -15.88 11.60
CA SER A 55 0.47 -14.79 12.13
C SER A 55 -0.99 -15.23 12.21
N THR A 56 -1.68 -14.78 13.26
CA THR A 56 -3.10 -15.10 13.51
C THR A 56 -4.04 -13.97 13.07
N VAL A 57 -3.49 -12.83 12.64
CA VAL A 57 -4.24 -11.64 12.26
C VAL A 57 -3.97 -11.35 10.79
N THR A 58 -5.03 -11.38 9.99
CA THR A 58 -4.92 -11.27 8.53
C THR A 58 -5.71 -10.06 8.05
N PHE A 59 -5.02 -9.10 7.43
CA PHE A 59 -5.62 -7.88 6.90
C PHE A 59 -5.88 -7.98 5.39
N TYR A 60 -6.64 -9.02 5.01
CA TYR A 60 -6.75 -9.49 3.63
C TYR A 60 -7.05 -8.39 2.60
N PHE A 61 -8.07 -7.57 2.87
CA PHE A 61 -8.54 -6.54 1.95
C PHE A 61 -7.94 -5.14 2.20
N THR A 62 -7.18 -4.99 3.29
CA THR A 62 -6.62 -3.68 3.65
C THR A 62 -5.28 -3.48 2.96
N ASP A 63 -4.35 -4.42 3.11
CA ASP A 63 -2.95 -4.29 2.69
C ASP A 63 -2.42 -5.55 2.00
N LEU A 64 -2.80 -6.76 2.45
CA LEU A 64 -2.28 -8.03 1.91
C LEU A 64 -2.52 -8.22 0.42
N VAL A 65 -3.70 -7.88 -0.11
CA VAL A 65 -3.96 -7.96 -1.56
C VAL A 65 -3.01 -7.05 -2.35
N TRP A 66 -2.71 -5.86 -1.83
CA TRP A 66 -1.81 -4.90 -2.49
C TRP A 66 -0.36 -5.35 -2.42
N PHE A 67 0.06 -5.88 -1.26
CA PHE A 67 1.36 -6.51 -1.11
C PHE A 67 1.51 -7.73 -2.02
N ALA A 68 0.51 -8.61 -2.10
CA ALA A 68 0.55 -9.82 -2.91
C ALA A 68 0.62 -9.48 -4.40
N LEU A 69 -0.13 -8.47 -4.83
CA LEU A 69 -0.04 -7.93 -6.20
C LEU A 69 1.36 -7.38 -6.49
N ALA A 70 1.94 -6.58 -5.58
CA ALA A 70 3.28 -6.03 -5.74
C ALA A 70 4.34 -7.14 -5.80
N ILE A 71 4.26 -8.13 -4.92
CA ILE A 71 5.16 -9.30 -4.90
C ILE A 71 5.01 -10.10 -6.18
N LYS A 72 3.79 -10.25 -6.71
CA LYS A 72 3.55 -10.97 -7.97
C LYS A 72 4.19 -10.27 -9.18
N LEU A 73 4.21 -8.94 -9.17
CA LEU A 73 4.73 -8.12 -10.28
C LEU A 73 6.25 -7.88 -10.20
N PHE A 74 6.77 -7.67 -9.00
CA PHE A 74 8.16 -7.20 -8.79
C PHE A 74 9.03 -8.19 -8.02
N GLY A 75 8.46 -9.32 -7.58
CA GLY A 75 9.13 -10.27 -6.70
C GLY A 75 9.08 -9.86 -5.23
N TYR A 76 9.41 -10.81 -4.36
CA TYR A 76 9.50 -10.56 -2.92
C TYR A 76 10.65 -9.61 -2.61
N SER A 77 10.37 -8.49 -1.94
CA SER A 77 11.40 -7.56 -1.50
C SER A 77 10.93 -6.68 -0.35
N GLU A 78 11.87 -6.30 0.52
CA GLU A 78 11.61 -5.45 1.69
C GLU A 78 11.07 -4.07 1.30
N TRP A 79 11.48 -3.53 0.13
CA TRP A 79 11.07 -2.19 -0.29
C TRP A 79 9.54 -2.05 -0.38
N ILE A 80 8.84 -3.15 -0.62
CA ILE A 80 7.38 -3.24 -0.72
C ILE A 80 6.73 -2.81 0.60
N THR A 81 7.36 -3.08 1.75
CA THR A 81 6.86 -2.66 3.08
C THR A 81 6.76 -1.14 3.22
N TYR A 82 7.57 -0.39 2.48
CA TYR A 82 7.62 1.07 2.58
C TYR A 82 6.77 1.74 1.50
N VAL A 83 6.84 1.23 0.27
CA VAL A 83 6.18 1.87 -0.89
C VAL A 83 4.67 1.69 -0.87
N ILE A 84 4.17 0.49 -0.55
CA ILE A 84 2.73 0.23 -0.59
C ILE A 84 1.96 1.09 0.42
N PRO A 85 2.37 1.19 1.71
CA PRO A 85 1.75 2.14 2.63
C PRO A 85 1.86 3.59 2.16
N GLY A 86 2.98 3.96 1.52
CA GLY A 86 3.14 5.27 0.90
C GLY A 86 2.09 5.55 -0.18
N LEU A 87 1.89 4.62 -1.12
CA LEU A 87 0.87 4.73 -2.17
C LEU A 87 -0.56 4.76 -1.60
N MET A 88 -0.84 4.01 -0.54
CA MET A 88 -2.13 4.03 0.15
C MET A 88 -2.38 5.41 0.80
N ALA A 89 -1.39 5.96 1.49
CA ALA A 89 -1.47 7.30 2.06
C ALA A 89 -1.68 8.36 0.96
N GLY A 90 -0.89 8.30 -0.12
CA GLY A 90 -1.06 9.20 -1.26
C GLY A 90 -2.45 9.13 -1.88
N SER A 91 -3.02 7.92 -1.98
CA SER A 91 -4.40 7.71 -2.47
C SER A 91 -5.44 8.35 -1.56
N LEU A 92 -5.26 8.24 -0.24
CA LEU A 92 -6.14 8.89 0.74
C LEU A 92 -6.10 10.42 0.60
N PHE A 93 -4.91 11.03 0.59
CA PHE A 93 -4.77 12.48 0.45
C PHE A 93 -5.31 12.99 -0.88
N ALA A 94 -5.06 12.27 -1.98
CA ALA A 94 -5.60 12.60 -3.29
C ALA A 94 -7.14 12.52 -3.31
N SER A 95 -7.73 11.52 -2.64
CA SER A 95 -9.18 11.38 -2.52
C SER A 95 -9.80 12.51 -1.70
N CYS A 96 -9.21 12.85 -0.55
CA CYS A 96 -9.64 13.99 0.27
C CYS A 96 -9.57 15.32 -0.52
N TYR A 97 -8.48 15.55 -1.25
CA TYR A 97 -8.32 16.73 -2.09
C TYR A 97 -9.34 16.76 -3.24
N ALA A 98 -9.58 15.62 -3.90
CA ALA A 98 -10.57 15.52 -4.96
C ALA A 98 -11.99 15.82 -4.44
N LEU A 99 -12.37 15.26 -3.29
CA LEU A 99 -13.67 15.50 -2.65
C LEU A 99 -13.83 16.95 -2.18
N GLY A 100 -12.80 17.51 -1.53
CA GLY A 100 -12.81 18.90 -1.06
C GLY A 100 -12.94 19.92 -2.19
N THR A 101 -12.47 19.58 -3.40
CA THR A 101 -12.61 20.42 -4.60
C THR A 101 -13.86 20.12 -5.43
N ILE A 102 -14.70 19.15 -5.02
CA ILE A 102 -16.05 18.92 -5.57
C ILE A 102 -17.08 19.75 -4.79
N SER A 103 -16.89 19.89 -3.48
CA SER A 103 -17.79 20.68 -2.61
C SER A 103 -17.51 22.17 -2.74
N GLY A 104 -17.91 22.76 -3.88
CA GLY A 104 -17.98 24.20 -4.06
C GLY A 104 -19.14 24.79 -3.26
N TYR A 105 -18.85 25.17 -2.01
CA TYR A 105 -19.41 26.39 -1.43
C TYR A 105 -18.38 27.50 -1.63
#